data_AF-A0AAJ1WBE8-F1
#
_entry.id   AF-A0AAJ1WBE8-F1
#
_cell.length_a   1.000
_cell.length_b   1.000
_cell.length_c   1.000
_cell.angle_alpha   90.00
_cell.angle_beta   90.00
_cell.angle_gamma   90.00
#
_symmetry.space_group_name_H-M   'P 1'
#
loop_
_entity.id
_entity.type
_entity.pdbx_description
1 polymer ?
#
loop_
_entity_poly.entity_id
_entity_poly.type
_entity_poly.pdbx_seq_one_letter_code
_entity_poly.pdbx_strand_id
1 'polypeptide(L)'
;MNKQELINELASLVGSIEDFKGINTFLDGKYAGLEHALELIQQLDESQKLVMPKFFDDWAKQVLEKRDKFYAISLVTRAGWGYGVDYELNYELNYELNYELNYDRSSSGTKELLNWLFENEGDDYPDKKKATEALLYSYEVEKEPLYRVKIGEGYFVEYQGRGALIMPDCNKEIKIFDSKSDAERTAQTIGGTVEEVVER
;
A
#
# COMPACT_ATOMS: atom_id res chain seq x y z
N MET A 1 15.87 -1.49 6.76
CA MET A 1 16.66 -0.26 6.70
C MET A 1 16.38 0.43 5.39
N ASN A 2 15.74 1.60 5.43
CA ASN A 2 15.54 2.44 4.24
C ASN A 2 16.76 3.35 3.99
N LYS A 3 16.79 4.04 2.83
CA LYS A 3 17.88 4.95 2.45
C LYS A 3 18.17 6.00 3.53
N GLN A 4 17.13 6.61 4.09
CA GLN A 4 17.25 7.67 5.09
C GLN A 4 17.77 7.16 6.44
N GLU A 5 17.34 5.98 6.87
CA GLU A 5 17.86 5.32 8.08
C GLU A 5 19.37 5.06 7.96
N LEU A 6 19.83 4.57 6.81
CA LEU A 6 21.26 4.33 6.58
C LEU A 6 22.06 5.64 6.45
N ILE A 7 21.50 6.68 5.81
CA ILE A 7 22.11 8.02 5.79
C ILE A 7 22.29 8.55 7.22
N ASN A 8 21.27 8.43 8.06
CA ASN A 8 21.32 8.91 9.45
C ASN A 8 22.36 8.14 10.28
N GLU A 9 22.44 6.83 10.10
CA GLU A 9 23.44 5.99 10.78
C GLU A 9 24.86 6.38 10.35
N LEU A 10 25.12 6.50 9.04
CA LEU A 10 26.42 6.92 8.51
C LEU A 10 26.79 8.33 8.97
N ALA A 11 25.86 9.29 8.93
CA ALA A 11 26.11 10.66 9.39
C ALA A 11 26.44 10.72 10.90
N SER A 12 25.75 9.93 11.72
CA SER A 12 26.05 9.79 13.14
C SER A 12 27.47 9.23 13.37
N LEU A 13 27.85 8.20 12.60
CA LEU A 13 29.19 7.63 12.66
C LEU A 13 30.26 8.64 12.25
N VAL A 14 30.05 9.40 11.16
CA VAL A 14 30.97 10.47 10.71
C VAL A 14 31.13 11.52 11.80
N GLY A 15 30.03 12.04 12.35
CA GLY A 15 30.08 13.06 13.41
C GLY A 15 30.78 12.57 14.68
N SER A 16 30.65 11.28 15.03
CA SER A 16 31.31 10.71 16.21
C SER A 16 32.85 10.66 16.13
N ILE A 17 33.40 10.73 14.92
CA ILE A 17 34.86 10.64 14.70
C ILE A 17 35.46 11.93 14.11
N GLU A 18 34.64 12.95 13.85
CA GLU A 18 35.07 14.21 13.21
C GLU A 18 36.12 14.95 14.05
N ASP A 19 35.94 15.02 15.37
CA ASP A 19 36.89 15.63 16.31
C ASP A 19 38.25 14.93 16.34
N PHE A 20 38.33 13.69 15.83
CA PHE A 20 39.56 12.90 15.80
C PHE A 20 40.29 12.96 14.45
N LYS A 21 39.82 13.79 13.52
CA LYS A 21 40.45 14.02 12.21
C LYS A 21 41.85 14.61 12.39
N GLY A 22 42.83 14.02 11.72
CA GLY A 22 44.24 14.39 11.78
C GLY A 22 45.01 13.84 12.98
N ILE A 23 44.38 13.06 13.87
CA ILE A 23 45.07 12.47 15.03
C ILE A 23 45.95 11.29 14.63
N ASN A 24 45.46 10.41 13.77
CA ASN A 24 46.26 9.34 13.18
C ASN A 24 45.65 8.84 11.87
N THR A 25 46.50 8.20 11.07
CA THR A 25 46.17 7.71 9.73
C THR A 25 45.04 6.67 9.69
N PHE A 26 44.85 5.90 10.78
CA PHE A 26 43.76 4.94 10.86
C PHE A 26 42.40 5.64 11.00
N LEU A 27 42.30 6.65 11.87
CA LEU A 27 41.07 7.43 12.05
C LEU A 27 40.75 8.28 10.82
N ASP A 28 41.77 8.83 10.18
CA ASP A 28 41.61 9.56 8.91
C ASP A 28 41.06 8.66 7.80
N GLY A 29 41.59 7.43 7.67
CA GLY A 29 41.09 6.45 6.72
C GLY A 29 39.64 6.03 7.02
N LYS A 30 39.29 5.85 8.30
CA LYS A 30 37.92 5.53 8.73
C LYS A 30 36.95 6.69 8.41
N TYR A 31 37.35 7.93 8.68
CA TYR A 31 36.56 9.13 8.35
C TYR A 31 36.32 9.23 6.85
N ALA A 32 37.38 9.19 6.05
CA ALA A 32 37.28 9.28 4.59
C ALA A 32 36.40 8.17 3.99
N GLY A 33 36.50 6.94 4.53
CA GLY A 33 35.66 5.83 4.11
C GLY A 33 34.17 6.05 4.41
N LEU A 34 33.84 6.56 5.60
CA LEU A 34 32.45 6.84 5.98
C LEU A 34 31.87 8.05 5.23
N GLU A 35 32.67 9.10 5.04
CA GLU A 35 32.31 10.28 4.24
C GLU A 35 32.02 9.87 2.79
N HIS A 36 32.89 9.06 2.17
CA HIS A 36 32.67 8.59 0.82
C HIS A 36 31.47 7.64 0.69
N ALA A 37 31.23 6.78 1.68
CA ALA A 37 30.03 5.95 1.73
C ALA A 37 28.75 6.81 1.82
N LEU A 38 28.79 7.89 2.62
CA LEU A 38 27.69 8.84 2.75
C LEU A 38 27.41 9.59 1.43
N GLU A 39 28.45 10.01 0.73
CA GLU A 39 28.33 10.63 -0.61
C GLU A 39 27.67 9.69 -1.62
N LEU A 40 28.14 8.45 -1.70
CA LEU A 40 27.61 7.46 -2.64
C LEU A 40 26.14 7.13 -2.36
N ILE A 41 25.76 6.97 -1.08
CA ILE A 41 24.37 6.67 -0.75
C ILE A 41 23.43 7.85 -1.03
N GLN A 42 23.90 9.09 -0.88
CA GLN A 42 23.09 10.27 -1.21
C GLN A 42 22.72 10.31 -2.69
N GLN A 43 23.62 9.84 -3.56
CA GLN A 43 23.43 9.75 -5.02
C GLN A 43 22.50 8.62 -5.47
N LEU A 44 22.24 7.61 -4.63
CA LEU A 44 21.30 6.54 -4.98
C LEU A 44 19.88 7.09 -5.03
N ASP A 45 19.10 6.75 -6.04
CA ASP A 45 17.67 7.06 -6.01
C ASP A 45 17.01 6.28 -4.85
N GLU A 46 16.01 6.89 -4.21
CA GLU A 46 15.17 6.10 -3.31
C GLU A 46 14.53 4.96 -4.10
N SER A 47 14.48 3.78 -3.48
CA SER A 47 13.70 2.68 -4.06
C SER A 47 12.28 3.19 -4.26
N GLN A 48 11.86 3.32 -5.52
CA GLN A 48 10.48 3.70 -5.82
C GLN A 48 9.58 2.63 -5.20
N LYS A 49 8.77 3.03 -4.21
CA LYS A 49 7.78 2.12 -3.65
C LYS A 49 6.74 1.86 -4.72
N LEU A 50 6.49 0.58 -4.97
CA LEU A 50 5.46 0.17 -5.90
C LEU A 50 4.10 0.55 -5.32
N VAL A 51 3.24 1.13 -6.15
CA VAL A 51 1.85 1.39 -5.80
C VAL A 51 1.03 0.15 -6.12
N MET A 52 0.39 -0.41 -5.11
CA MET A 52 -0.32 -1.68 -5.15
C MET A 52 -1.83 -1.51 -4.91
N PRO A 53 -2.67 -2.30 -5.58
CA PRO A 53 -4.11 -2.26 -5.33
C PRO A 53 -4.46 -2.63 -3.88
N LYS A 54 -5.60 -2.14 -3.39
CA LYS A 54 -6.06 -2.40 -2.02
C LYS A 54 -6.29 -3.89 -1.72
N PHE A 55 -6.83 -4.66 -2.68
CA PHE A 55 -7.00 -6.11 -2.51
C PHE A 55 -5.66 -6.84 -2.30
N PHE A 56 -4.56 -6.34 -2.87
CA PHE A 56 -3.24 -6.90 -2.64
C PHE A 56 -2.77 -6.61 -1.23
N ASP A 57 -2.99 -5.40 -0.73
CA ASP A 57 -2.65 -5.02 0.65
C ASP A 57 -3.44 -5.83 1.68
N ASP A 58 -4.75 -5.99 1.46
CA ASP A 58 -5.61 -6.78 2.32
C ASP A 58 -5.16 -8.25 2.37
N TRP A 59 -4.81 -8.84 1.23
CA TRP A 59 -4.24 -10.18 1.17
C TRP A 59 -2.87 -10.26 1.86
N ALA A 60 -1.96 -9.33 1.57
CA ALA A 60 -0.61 -9.33 2.11
C ALA A 60 -0.62 -9.24 3.64
N LYS A 61 -1.46 -8.37 4.21
CA LYS A 61 -1.67 -8.27 5.67
C LYS A 61 -2.15 -9.58 6.28
N GLN A 62 -3.14 -10.24 5.67
CA GLN A 62 -3.66 -11.51 6.16
C GLN A 62 -2.59 -12.62 6.19
N VAL A 63 -1.73 -12.66 5.15
CA VAL A 63 -0.64 -13.63 5.09
C VAL A 63 0.43 -13.29 6.13
N LEU A 64 0.84 -12.02 6.20
CA LEU A 64 1.92 -11.53 7.06
C LEU A 64 1.56 -11.56 8.55
N GLU A 65 0.27 -11.56 8.91
CA GLU A 65 -0.19 -11.78 10.28
C GLU A 65 0.14 -13.20 10.77
N LYS A 66 0.14 -14.18 9.86
CA LYS A 66 0.27 -15.61 10.19
C LYS A 66 1.63 -16.20 9.82
N ARG A 67 2.33 -15.56 8.86
CA ARG A 67 3.51 -16.08 8.18
C ARG A 67 4.45 -14.95 7.79
N ASP A 68 5.64 -15.28 7.31
CA ASP A 68 6.60 -14.28 6.86
C ASP A 68 6.42 -13.87 5.38
N LYS A 69 7.18 -12.84 4.97
CA LYS A 69 7.14 -12.32 3.59
C LYS A 69 7.63 -13.32 2.54
N PHE A 70 8.56 -14.23 2.87
CA PHE A 70 9.04 -15.23 1.91
C PHE A 70 7.96 -16.27 1.63
N TYR A 71 7.16 -16.58 2.65
CA TYR A 71 5.97 -17.40 2.47
C TYR A 71 4.96 -16.72 1.54
N ALA A 72 4.65 -15.45 1.75
CA ALA A 72 3.77 -14.68 0.86
C ALA A 72 4.29 -14.68 -0.60
N ILE A 73 5.58 -14.45 -0.80
CA ILE A 73 6.24 -14.52 -2.11
C ILE A 73 6.07 -15.91 -2.74
N SER A 74 6.19 -16.98 -1.95
CA SER A 74 6.00 -18.35 -2.44
C SER A 74 4.59 -18.60 -3.00
N LEU A 75 3.56 -17.99 -2.38
CA LEU A 75 2.18 -18.08 -2.85
C LEU A 75 1.98 -17.37 -4.19
N VAL A 76 2.53 -16.16 -4.34
CA VAL A 76 2.47 -15.37 -5.59
C VAL A 76 3.20 -16.08 -6.72
N THR A 77 4.40 -16.59 -6.47
CA THR A 77 5.24 -17.24 -7.48
C THR A 77 4.68 -18.58 -7.96
N ARG A 78 4.01 -19.33 -7.07
CA ARG A 78 3.38 -20.62 -7.39
C ARG A 78 1.98 -20.49 -7.97
N ALA A 79 1.34 -19.31 -7.85
CA ALA A 79 0.01 -19.07 -8.38
C ALA A 79 -0.05 -19.46 -9.86
N GLY A 80 -1.03 -20.29 -10.23
CA GLY A 80 -1.27 -20.72 -11.63
C GLY A 80 -0.72 -22.10 -11.98
N TRP A 81 0.12 -22.71 -11.12
CA TRP A 81 0.59 -24.10 -11.28
C TRP A 81 -0.28 -25.09 -10.49
N GLY A 82 -1.60 -24.91 -10.52
CA GLY A 82 -2.55 -25.67 -9.69
C GLY A 82 -2.62 -25.21 -8.22
N TYR A 83 -1.93 -24.13 -7.88
CA TYR A 83 -1.97 -23.49 -6.56
C TYR A 83 -2.65 -22.12 -6.64
N GLY A 84 -3.50 -21.82 -5.65
CA GLY A 84 -4.04 -20.49 -5.40
C GLY A 84 -3.12 -19.65 -4.51
N VAL A 85 -3.45 -18.39 -4.32
CA VAL A 85 -2.75 -17.47 -3.40
C VAL A 85 -3.16 -17.64 -1.94
N ASP A 86 -3.97 -18.65 -1.64
CA ASP A 86 -4.59 -18.95 -0.33
C ASP A 86 -4.49 -20.43 0.08
N TYR A 87 -3.90 -21.28 -0.78
CA TYR A 87 -4.00 -22.75 -0.72
C TYR A 87 -3.69 -23.35 0.65
N GLU A 88 -2.75 -22.74 1.39
CA GLU A 88 -2.28 -23.22 2.68
C GLU A 88 -2.79 -22.39 3.88
N LEU A 89 -3.28 -21.16 3.67
CA LEU A 89 -3.93 -20.35 4.70
C LEU A 89 -5.26 -20.95 5.14
N ASN A 90 -5.93 -21.63 4.20
CA ASN A 90 -7.21 -22.30 4.40
C ASN A 90 -7.04 -23.60 5.23
N TYR A 91 -5.88 -24.27 5.17
CA TYR A 91 -5.69 -25.55 5.87
C TYR A 91 -5.64 -25.41 7.40
N GLU A 92 -5.02 -24.33 7.92
CA GLU A 92 -4.98 -24.06 9.37
C GLU A 92 -6.29 -23.52 9.93
N LEU A 93 -6.98 -22.63 9.19
CA LEU A 93 -8.32 -22.14 9.54
C LEU A 93 -9.36 -23.27 9.61
N ASN A 94 -9.24 -24.28 8.73
CA ASN A 94 -10.18 -25.40 8.63
C ASN A 94 -10.00 -26.47 9.70
N TYR A 95 -8.87 -26.47 10.43
CA TYR A 95 -8.70 -27.38 11.56
C TYR A 95 -9.40 -26.87 12.82
N GLU A 96 -9.52 -25.54 12.99
CA GLU A 96 -10.18 -24.92 14.14
C GLU A 96 -11.71 -24.75 13.96
N LEU A 97 -12.21 -24.65 12.71
CA LEU A 97 -13.63 -24.46 12.40
C LEU A 97 -14.15 -25.56 11.47
N ASN A 98 -14.66 -26.63 12.10
CA ASN A 98 -15.62 -27.62 11.60
C ASN A 98 -15.64 -27.95 10.09
N TYR A 99 -15.38 -29.23 9.80
CA TYR A 99 -15.26 -29.92 8.51
C TYR A 99 -16.44 -29.79 7.50
N GLU A 100 -17.53 -29.09 7.83
CA GLU A 100 -18.79 -29.13 7.05
C GLU A 100 -19.14 -27.89 6.23
N LEU A 101 -18.36 -26.80 6.27
CA LEU A 101 -18.70 -25.56 5.54
C LEU A 101 -17.50 -24.95 4.82
N ASN A 102 -16.96 -25.62 3.80
CA ASN A 102 -15.90 -25.04 2.98
C ASN A 102 -16.05 -25.36 1.50
N TYR A 103 -17.09 -24.81 0.88
CA TYR A 103 -17.20 -24.75 -0.57
C TYR A 103 -17.04 -23.33 -1.14
N ASP A 104 -16.97 -22.29 -0.29
CA ASP A 104 -16.70 -20.93 -0.76
C ASP A 104 -15.22 -20.58 -0.55
N ARG A 105 -14.40 -21.18 -1.41
CA ARG A 105 -12.94 -21.27 -1.32
C ARG A 105 -12.23 -20.00 -1.81
N SER A 106 -12.87 -18.85 -1.76
CA SER A 106 -12.29 -17.59 -2.20
C SER A 106 -13.00 -16.44 -1.51
N SER A 107 -12.36 -15.85 -0.50
CA SER A 107 -12.66 -14.44 -0.21
C SER A 107 -12.51 -13.67 -1.52
N SER A 108 -13.43 -12.73 -1.81
CA SER A 108 -13.42 -11.99 -3.09
C SER A 108 -12.04 -11.42 -3.43
N GLY A 109 -11.30 -10.95 -2.42
CA GLY A 109 -9.92 -10.44 -2.57
C GLY A 109 -8.89 -11.46 -3.04
N THR A 110 -9.06 -12.75 -2.74
CA THR A 110 -8.18 -13.83 -3.24
C THR A 110 -8.39 -14.06 -4.74
N LYS A 111 -9.64 -13.99 -5.19
CA LYS A 111 -10.00 -14.16 -6.60
C LYS A 111 -9.57 -12.93 -7.42
N GLU A 112 -9.75 -11.73 -6.88
CA GLU A 112 -9.25 -10.49 -7.48
C GLU A 112 -7.73 -10.49 -7.59
N LEU A 113 -7.01 -10.88 -6.54
CA LEU A 113 -5.55 -11.02 -6.59
C LEU A 113 -5.12 -12.06 -7.63
N LEU A 114 -5.74 -13.24 -7.64
CA LEU A 114 -5.44 -14.25 -8.66
C LEU A 114 -5.64 -13.69 -10.05
N ASN A 115 -6.82 -13.13 -10.35
CA ASN A 115 -7.10 -12.53 -11.64
C ASN A 115 -6.05 -11.46 -11.99
N TRP A 116 -5.76 -10.53 -11.08
CA TRP A 116 -4.77 -9.48 -11.28
C TRP A 116 -3.37 -10.02 -11.60
N LEU A 117 -2.93 -11.09 -10.94
CA LEU A 117 -1.65 -11.74 -11.26
C LEU A 117 -1.61 -12.38 -12.66
N PHE A 118 -2.78 -12.61 -13.28
CA PHE A 118 -2.94 -13.19 -14.62
C PHE A 118 -3.57 -12.23 -15.64
N GLU A 119 -3.96 -11.01 -15.28
CA GLU A 119 -4.65 -10.10 -16.22
C GLU A 119 -3.73 -9.67 -17.37
N ASN A 120 -2.43 -9.64 -17.12
CA ASN A 120 -1.39 -9.31 -18.09
C ASN A 120 -0.50 -10.53 -18.42
N GLU A 121 -1.08 -11.60 -18.99
CA GLU A 121 -0.32 -12.80 -19.44
C GLU A 121 0.57 -12.52 -20.67
N GLY A 122 1.58 -11.67 -20.53
CA GLY A 122 2.75 -11.66 -21.41
C GLY A 122 3.79 -12.70 -20.95
N ASP A 123 4.86 -12.89 -21.73
CA ASP A 123 5.91 -13.89 -21.49
C ASP A 123 6.63 -13.75 -20.11
N ASP A 124 6.39 -12.68 -19.33
CA ASP A 124 7.10 -12.36 -18.09
C ASP A 124 6.21 -12.09 -16.86
N TYR A 125 4.88 -12.35 -16.91
CA TYR A 125 3.94 -12.14 -15.78
C TYR A 125 4.24 -10.88 -14.93
N PRO A 126 4.15 -9.67 -15.51
CA PRO A 126 4.63 -8.44 -14.89
C PRO A 126 4.04 -8.18 -13.50
N ASP A 127 2.78 -8.56 -13.26
CA ASP A 127 2.11 -8.36 -11.97
C ASP A 127 2.62 -9.31 -10.88
N LYS A 128 3.09 -10.53 -11.24
CA LYS A 128 3.78 -11.42 -10.29
C LYS A 128 5.12 -10.85 -9.86
N LYS A 129 5.87 -10.30 -10.81
CA LYS A 129 7.13 -9.61 -10.52
C LYS A 129 6.87 -8.40 -9.62
N LYS A 130 5.89 -7.56 -9.98
CA LYS A 130 5.48 -6.39 -9.19
C LYS A 130 5.06 -6.76 -7.77
N ALA A 131 4.22 -7.79 -7.59
CA ALA A 131 3.84 -8.29 -6.27
C ALA A 131 5.03 -8.79 -5.44
N THR A 132 5.97 -9.50 -6.08
CA THR A 132 7.17 -10.01 -5.42
C THR A 132 8.07 -8.86 -4.95
N GLU A 133 8.31 -7.88 -5.82
CA GLU A 133 9.09 -6.69 -5.50
C GLU A 133 8.43 -5.85 -4.40
N ALA A 134 7.10 -5.73 -4.42
CA ALA A 134 6.33 -5.05 -3.37
C ALA A 134 6.55 -5.71 -1.99
N LEU A 135 6.49 -7.04 -1.91
CA LEU A 135 6.75 -7.78 -0.67
C LEU A 135 8.22 -7.68 -0.20
N LEU A 136 9.16 -7.55 -1.13
CA LEU A 136 10.60 -7.46 -0.83
C LEU A 136 11.00 -6.05 -0.37
N TYR A 137 10.55 -5.02 -1.08
CA TYR A 137 11.04 -3.65 -0.99
C TYR A 137 10.01 -2.69 -0.37
N SER A 138 8.90 -3.21 0.15
CA SER A 138 7.74 -2.45 0.61
C SER A 138 6.99 -1.77 -0.53
N TYR A 139 5.74 -1.41 -0.25
CA TYR A 139 4.83 -0.82 -1.23
C TYR A 139 3.98 0.28 -0.60
N GLU A 140 3.35 1.08 -1.45
CA GLU A 140 2.27 1.98 -1.11
C GLU A 140 0.96 1.41 -1.65
N VAL A 141 -0.16 1.76 -1.04
CA VAL A 141 -1.48 1.29 -1.48
C VAL A 141 -2.11 2.38 -2.33
N GLU A 142 -2.73 2.01 -3.45
CA GLU A 142 -3.58 2.91 -4.22
C GLU A 142 -4.64 3.52 -3.29
N LYS A 143 -4.61 4.85 -3.18
CA LYS A 143 -5.65 5.56 -2.45
C LYS A 143 -6.95 5.43 -3.25
N GLU A 144 -7.98 4.85 -2.64
CA GLU A 144 -9.30 4.87 -3.26
C GLU A 144 -9.74 6.33 -3.44
N PRO A 145 -10.25 6.70 -4.62
CA PRO A 145 -10.82 8.02 -4.82
C PRO A 145 -12.00 8.18 -3.87
N LEU A 146 -11.98 9.25 -3.08
CA LEU A 146 -13.10 9.63 -2.24
C LEU A 146 -14.02 10.52 -3.04
N TYR A 147 -15.30 10.53 -2.73
CA TYR A 147 -16.30 11.28 -3.50
C TYR A 147 -17.01 12.29 -2.61
N ARG A 148 -17.30 13.47 -3.14
CA ARG A 148 -18.17 14.47 -2.51
C ARG A 148 -19.24 14.91 -3.50
N VAL A 149 -20.39 15.32 -2.98
CA VAL A 149 -21.51 15.77 -3.82
C VAL A 149 -21.61 17.28 -3.78
N LYS A 150 -21.55 17.91 -4.96
CA LYS A 150 -21.67 19.35 -5.16
C LYS A 150 -23.04 19.74 -5.67
N ILE A 151 -23.59 20.83 -5.15
CA ILE A 151 -24.81 21.47 -5.64
C ILE A 151 -24.57 22.98 -5.70
N GLY A 152 -24.65 23.56 -6.89
CA GLY A 152 -24.31 24.97 -7.09
C GLY A 152 -22.88 25.26 -6.64
N GLU A 153 -22.73 26.16 -5.67
CA GLU A 153 -21.43 26.55 -5.10
C GLU A 153 -21.08 25.86 -3.77
N GLY A 154 -21.92 24.92 -3.31
CA GLY A 154 -21.71 24.21 -2.03
C GLY A 154 -21.69 22.70 -2.17
N TYR A 155 -21.40 22.03 -1.06
CA TYR A 155 -21.28 20.58 -0.94
C TYR A 155 -22.25 20.02 0.08
N PHE A 156 -22.68 18.80 -0.17
CA PHE A 156 -23.55 18.04 0.70
C PHE A 156 -22.85 17.67 2.02
N VAL A 157 -23.57 17.84 3.13
CA VAL A 157 -23.14 17.47 4.48
C VAL A 157 -23.99 16.33 5.02
N GLU A 158 -25.30 16.53 5.10
CA GLU A 158 -26.23 15.51 5.58
C GLU A 158 -27.67 15.85 5.19
N TYR A 159 -28.59 14.92 5.43
CA TYR A 159 -30.01 15.21 5.35
C TYR A 159 -30.52 15.76 6.68
N GLN A 160 -31.22 16.90 6.64
CA GLN A 160 -31.89 17.49 7.80
C GLN A 160 -33.40 17.55 7.56
N GLY A 161 -34.15 16.69 8.24
CA GLY A 161 -35.60 16.61 8.12
C GLY A 161 -36.04 16.24 6.70
N ARG A 162 -36.62 17.19 5.97
CA ARG A 162 -37.08 17.01 4.58
C ARG A 162 -36.12 17.60 3.53
N GLY A 163 -34.98 18.14 3.93
CA GLY A 163 -34.02 18.80 3.04
C GLY A 163 -32.60 18.26 3.17
N ALA A 164 -31.72 18.73 2.29
CA ALA A 164 -30.29 18.47 2.33
C ALA A 164 -29.55 19.72 2.85
N LEU A 165 -28.62 19.53 3.77
CA LEU A 165 -27.72 20.57 4.25
C LEU A 165 -26.56 20.73 3.28
N ILE A 166 -26.40 21.95 2.75
CA ILE A 166 -25.37 22.32 1.78
C ILE A 166 -24.48 23.42 2.36
N MET A 167 -23.16 23.24 2.31
CA MET A 167 -22.17 24.17 2.86
C MET A 167 -21.06 24.51 1.85
N PRO A 168 -20.47 25.71 1.89
CA PRO A 168 -19.34 26.08 1.03
C PRO A 168 -18.06 25.26 1.31
N ASP A 169 -17.10 25.27 0.37
CA ASP A 169 -15.84 24.49 0.31
C ASP A 169 -14.79 24.82 1.41
N CYS A 170 -15.23 25.22 2.60
CA CYS A 170 -14.36 25.66 3.68
C CYS A 170 -14.62 24.95 5.01
N ASN A 171 -15.56 24.00 5.06
CA ASN A 171 -15.92 23.32 6.30
C ASN A 171 -15.45 21.86 6.33
N LYS A 172 -14.94 21.40 7.49
CA LYS A 172 -14.48 20.01 7.72
C LYS A 172 -15.63 18.99 7.76
N GLU A 173 -16.87 19.46 7.73
CA GLU A 173 -18.08 18.64 7.87
C GLU A 173 -18.65 18.16 6.53
N ILE A 174 -18.05 18.55 5.39
CA ILE A 174 -18.49 18.08 4.08
C ILE A 174 -18.48 16.55 4.05
N LYS A 175 -19.60 15.97 3.60
CA LYS A 175 -19.73 14.52 3.51
C LYS A 175 -18.81 14.00 2.43
N ILE A 176 -17.94 13.10 2.86
CA ILE A 176 -17.13 12.28 1.98
C ILE A 176 -17.74 10.88 1.91
N PHE A 177 -17.77 10.33 0.70
CA PHE A 177 -18.27 9.00 0.37
C PHE A 177 -17.11 8.15 -0.11
N ASP A 178 -17.01 6.93 0.41
CA ASP A 178 -16.03 5.93 -0.05
C ASP A 178 -16.50 5.21 -1.34
N SER A 179 -17.78 5.35 -1.68
CA SER A 179 -18.44 4.70 -2.82
C SER A 179 -18.98 5.73 -3.80
N LYS A 180 -18.55 5.62 -5.07
CA LYS A 180 -19.07 6.44 -6.17
C LYS A 180 -20.58 6.31 -6.33
N SER A 181 -21.08 5.08 -6.24
CA SER A 181 -22.51 4.78 -6.41
C SER A 181 -23.36 5.46 -5.33
N ASP A 182 -22.89 5.49 -4.08
CA ASP A 182 -23.60 6.16 -2.99
C ASP A 182 -23.58 7.68 -3.15
N ALA A 183 -22.46 8.24 -3.60
CA ALA A 183 -22.34 9.65 -3.95
C ALA A 183 -23.27 10.01 -5.13
N GLU A 184 -23.33 9.19 -6.18
CA GLU A 184 -24.20 9.38 -7.35
C GLU A 184 -25.68 9.31 -6.99
N ARG A 185 -26.09 8.33 -6.17
CA ARG A 185 -27.47 8.24 -5.67
C ARG A 185 -27.85 9.48 -4.87
N THR A 186 -26.94 9.97 -4.04
CA THR A 186 -27.14 11.21 -3.27
C THR A 186 -27.26 12.40 -4.21
N ALA A 187 -26.33 12.55 -5.16
CA ALA A 187 -26.34 13.59 -6.17
C ALA A 187 -27.66 13.61 -6.97
N GLN A 188 -28.14 12.46 -7.42
CA GLN A 188 -29.43 12.35 -8.12
C GLN A 188 -30.61 12.79 -7.24
N THR A 189 -30.59 12.46 -5.95
CA THR A 189 -31.67 12.79 -5.01
C THR A 189 -31.78 14.31 -4.79
N ILE A 190 -30.64 15.00 -4.76
CA ILE A 190 -30.57 16.42 -4.40
C ILE A 190 -30.29 17.35 -5.59
N GLY A 191 -30.16 16.81 -6.80
CA GLY A 191 -29.88 17.56 -8.04
C GLY A 191 -28.44 18.07 -8.15
N GLY A 192 -27.48 17.34 -7.59
CA GLY A 192 -26.05 17.66 -7.59
C GLY A 192 -25.21 16.87 -8.59
N THR A 193 -23.90 17.06 -8.52
CA THR A 193 -22.86 16.33 -9.26
C THR A 193 -21.81 15.76 -8.33
N VAL A 194 -21.18 14.64 -8.69
CA VAL A 194 -20.11 14.02 -7.90
C VAL A 194 -18.76 14.58 -8.32
N GLU A 195 -17.92 14.93 -7.34
CA GLU A 195 -16.51 15.28 -7.52
C GLU A 195 -15.62 14.24 -6.81
N GLU A 196 -14.53 13.82 -7.47
CA GLU A 196 -13.48 12.99 -6.87
C GLU A 196 -12.53 13.85 -6.03
N VAL A 197 -12.14 13.33 -4.87
CA VAL A 197 -11.29 13.96 -3.89
C VAL A 197 -10.16 13.00 -3.58
N VAL A 198 -8.92 13.46 -3.73
CA VAL A 198 -7.74 12.73 -3.27
C VAL A 198 -7.50 13.12 -1.81
N GLU A 199 -7.34 12.13 -0.94
CA GLU A 199 -6.98 12.34 0.47
C GLU A 199 -5.68 13.16 0.53
N ARG A 200 -5.79 14.43 1.00
CA ARG A 200 -4.68 15.39 1.10
C ARG A 200 -3.61 14.94 2.09
#